data_AF-A0A1G6HEH4-F1
#
_entry.id   AF-A0A1G6HEH4-F1
#
_cell.length_a   1.000
_cell.length_b   1.000
_cell.length_c   1.000
_cell.angle_alpha   90.00
_cell.angle_beta   90.00
_cell.angle_gamma   90.00
#
_symmetry.space_group_name_H-M   'P 1'
#
loop_
_entity.id
_entity.type
_entity.pdbx_description
1 polymer ?
#
loop_
_entity_poly.entity_id
_entity_poly.type
_entity_poly.pdbx_seq_one_letter_code
_entity_poly.pdbx_strand_id
1 'polypeptide(L)'
;MKKKRQQRFLVYTVAILAVALVTFLAIWQETWYRLAVLGALVFVGVIVMLLLVKMRKFDAYIKDAPQRLSVDKTLPAEAIDFEKIEEKERKLKALDSEKTQIFEELLSKTKIEEREKIRLREKMVRADEETSRIRTEWLKTSERFSSLVHGTKRWLSRDGVMSEVASSIDPVVLREGTIAELNREIGRVVPSLSKETIHGMKSAGYVDEMYQLTRAGYKALKQDKKSQAHK
;
A
#
# COMPACT_ATOMS: atom_id res chain seq x y z
N MET A 1 -27.97 -27.28 -0.14
CA MET A 1 -26.73 -26.46 -0.19
C MET A 1 -25.44 -27.22 0.13
N LYS A 2 -25.43 -28.33 0.89
CA LYS A 2 -24.18 -29.06 1.25
C LYS A 2 -23.45 -29.73 0.06
N LYS A 3 -24.19 -30.26 -0.94
CA LYS A 3 -23.61 -30.94 -2.13
C LYS A 3 -22.70 -30.03 -2.98
N LYS A 4 -23.07 -28.75 -3.20
CA LYS A 4 -22.26 -27.80 -4.00
C LYS A 4 -20.94 -27.41 -3.32
N ARG A 5 -20.90 -27.34 -1.99
CA ARG A 5 -19.68 -27.02 -1.22
C ARG A 5 -18.70 -28.20 -1.21
N GLN A 6 -19.21 -29.42 -1.10
CA GLN A 6 -18.41 -30.64 -1.22
C GLN A 6 -17.86 -30.84 -2.65
N GLN A 7 -18.65 -30.55 -3.69
CA GLN A 7 -18.16 -30.61 -5.07
C GLN A 7 -17.03 -29.61 -5.33
N ARG A 8 -17.14 -28.37 -4.83
CA ARG A 8 -16.05 -27.38 -4.95
C ARG A 8 -14.80 -27.82 -4.18
N PHE A 9 -14.97 -28.34 -2.96
CA PHE A 9 -13.85 -28.86 -2.18
C PHE A 9 -13.16 -30.04 -2.89
N LEU A 10 -13.94 -30.99 -3.44
CA LEU A 10 -13.42 -32.10 -4.24
C LEU A 10 -12.65 -31.62 -5.49
N VAL A 11 -13.17 -30.61 -6.19
CA VAL A 11 -12.47 -30.03 -7.36
C VAL A 11 -11.15 -29.39 -6.94
N TYR A 12 -11.11 -28.64 -5.84
CA TYR A 12 -9.86 -28.05 -5.34
C TYR A 12 -8.88 -29.10 -4.84
N THR A 13 -9.34 -30.14 -4.14
CA THR A 13 -8.45 -31.22 -3.69
C THR A 13 -7.88 -31.99 -4.87
N VAL A 14 -8.69 -32.28 -5.91
CA VAL A 14 -8.22 -32.95 -7.12
C VAL A 14 -7.25 -32.06 -7.91
N ALA A 15 -7.50 -30.75 -7.98
CA ALA A 15 -6.59 -29.80 -8.63
C ALA A 15 -5.24 -29.70 -7.91
N ILE A 16 -5.24 -29.64 -6.57
CA ILE A 16 -4.01 -29.64 -5.78
C ILE A 16 -3.24 -30.95 -5.96
N LEU A 17 -3.94 -32.09 -6.00
CA LEU A 17 -3.32 -33.40 -6.21
C LEU A 17 -2.76 -33.56 -7.62
N ALA A 18 -3.44 -33.02 -8.64
CA ALA A 18 -2.96 -33.00 -10.02
C ALA A 18 -1.72 -32.12 -10.16
N VAL A 19 -1.68 -30.94 -9.53
CA VAL A 19 -0.49 -30.08 -9.51
C VAL A 19 0.66 -30.77 -8.80
N ALA A 20 0.42 -31.41 -7.65
CA ALA A 20 1.43 -32.16 -6.91
C ALA A 20 2.00 -33.33 -7.74
N LEU A 21 1.15 -34.07 -8.44
CA LEU A 21 1.54 -35.18 -9.32
C LEU A 21 2.39 -34.69 -10.50
N VAL A 22 1.99 -33.58 -11.15
CA VAL A 22 2.74 -32.96 -12.24
C VAL A 22 4.10 -32.47 -11.74
N THR A 23 4.17 -31.86 -10.56
CA THR A 23 5.45 -31.45 -9.95
C THR A 23 6.32 -32.65 -9.59
N PHE A 24 5.73 -33.75 -9.12
CA PHE A 24 6.45 -34.98 -8.78
C PHE A 24 7.02 -35.67 -10.02
N LEU A 25 6.23 -35.79 -11.09
CA LEU A 25 6.67 -36.31 -12.39
C LEU A 25 7.74 -35.41 -13.04
N ALA A 26 7.63 -34.09 -12.85
CA ALA A 26 8.61 -33.13 -13.34
C ALA A 26 9.98 -33.29 -12.67
N ILE A 27 10.05 -33.72 -11.40
CA ILE A 27 11.32 -33.92 -10.68
C ILE A 27 12.13 -35.10 -11.25
N TRP A 28 11.48 -36.12 -11.83
CA TRP A 28 12.16 -37.34 -12.28
C TRP A 28 12.78 -37.21 -13.69
N GLN A 29 12.29 -36.29 -14.52
CA GLN A 29 12.77 -36.07 -15.89
C GLN A 29 13.08 -34.58 -16.09
N GLU A 30 14.35 -34.25 -16.26
CA GLU A 30 14.86 -32.87 -16.33
C GLU A 30 14.17 -32.04 -17.42
N THR A 31 13.76 -32.68 -18.51
CA THR A 31 13.03 -32.07 -19.62
C THR A 31 11.64 -31.58 -19.22
N TRP A 32 10.92 -32.34 -18.38
CA TRP A 32 9.59 -31.97 -17.90
C TRP A 32 9.63 -30.88 -16.83
N TYR A 33 10.66 -30.86 -15.98
CA TYR A 33 10.91 -29.76 -15.06
C TYR A 33 11.09 -28.44 -15.81
N ARG A 34 11.93 -28.42 -16.84
CA ARG A 34 12.17 -27.20 -17.65
C ARG A 34 10.88 -26.72 -18.32
N LEU A 35 10.08 -27.63 -18.86
CA LEU A 35 8.78 -27.28 -19.46
C LEU A 35 7.80 -26.72 -18.41
N ALA A 36 7.74 -27.33 -17.23
CA ALA A 36 6.87 -26.89 -16.14
C ALA A 36 7.26 -25.51 -15.60
N VAL A 37 8.57 -25.26 -15.43
CA VAL A 37 9.09 -23.95 -14.99
C VAL A 37 8.86 -22.87 -16.04
N LEU A 38 9.09 -23.16 -17.32
CA LEU A 38 8.77 -22.23 -18.41
C LEU A 38 7.28 -21.93 -18.48
N GLY A 39 6.43 -22.95 -18.34
CA GLY A 39 4.98 -22.79 -18.27
C GLY A 39 4.56 -21.93 -17.08
N ALA A 40 5.14 -22.15 -15.90
CA ALA A 40 4.88 -21.35 -14.71
C ALA A 40 5.34 -19.89 -14.89
N LEU A 41 6.50 -19.65 -15.51
CA LEU A 41 7.01 -18.32 -15.77
C LEU A 41 6.10 -17.55 -16.73
N VAL A 42 5.66 -18.20 -17.82
CA VAL A 42 4.69 -17.62 -18.77
C VAL A 42 3.35 -17.38 -18.09
N PHE A 43 2.88 -18.31 -17.27
CA PHE A 43 1.62 -18.18 -16.53
C PHE A 43 1.65 -17.00 -15.55
N VAL A 44 2.75 -16.84 -14.81
CA VAL A 44 2.97 -15.68 -13.93
C VAL A 44 3.03 -14.39 -14.76
N GLY A 45 3.73 -14.39 -15.88
CA GLY A 45 3.79 -13.26 -16.80
C GLY A 45 2.41 -12.85 -17.32
N VAL A 46 1.58 -13.82 -17.73
CA VAL A 46 0.20 -13.59 -18.18
C VAL A 46 -0.67 -13.07 -17.02
N ILE A 47 -0.53 -13.60 -15.81
CA ILE A 47 -1.26 -13.11 -14.63
C ILE A 47 -0.89 -11.65 -14.34
N VAL A 48 0.40 -11.32 -14.35
CA VAL A 48 0.88 -9.95 -14.12
C VAL A 48 0.38 -9.03 -15.23
N MET A 49 0.41 -9.46 -16.50
CA MET A 49 -0.15 -8.70 -17.62
C MET A 49 -1.65 -8.46 -17.47
N LEU A 50 -2.42 -9.48 -17.08
CA LEU A 50 -3.86 -9.35 -16.83
C LEU A 50 -4.16 -8.43 -15.65
N LEU A 51 -3.36 -8.48 -14.58
CA LEU A 51 -3.47 -7.56 -13.44
C LEU A 51 -3.14 -6.13 -13.85
N LEU A 52 -2.09 -5.91 -14.64
CA LEU A 52 -1.71 -4.60 -15.16
C LEU A 52 -2.75 -4.02 -16.11
N VAL A 53 -3.31 -4.84 -17.00
CA VAL A 53 -4.41 -4.43 -17.90
C VAL A 53 -5.68 -4.14 -17.09
N LYS A 54 -5.98 -4.93 -16.06
CA LYS A 54 -7.11 -4.66 -15.17
C LYS A 54 -6.93 -3.37 -14.38
N MET A 55 -5.72 -3.06 -13.91
CA MET A 55 -5.40 -1.79 -13.25
C MET A 55 -5.49 -0.62 -14.22
N ARG A 56 -4.98 -0.74 -15.44
CA ARG A 56 -5.13 0.29 -16.49
C ARG A 56 -6.59 0.54 -16.88
N LYS A 57 -7.41 -0.51 -16.96
CA LYS A 57 -8.85 -0.39 -17.17
C LYS A 57 -9.57 0.19 -15.95
N PHE A 58 -9.08 -0.05 -14.74
CA PHE A 58 -9.56 0.60 -13.52
C PHE A 58 -9.25 2.11 -13.54
N ASP A 59 -8.06 2.52 -13.97
CA ASP A 59 -7.69 3.93 -14.11
C ASP A 59 -8.48 4.64 -15.21
N ALA A 60 -8.79 3.95 -16.32
CA ALA A 60 -9.66 4.47 -17.38
C ALA A 60 -11.15 4.52 -16.95
N TYR A 61 -11.63 3.51 -16.23
CA TYR A 61 -12.99 3.47 -15.68
C TYR A 61 -13.21 4.51 -14.57
N ILE A 62 -12.16 4.88 -13.84
CA ILE A 62 -12.17 5.99 -12.87
C ILE A 62 -12.21 7.36 -13.57
N LYS A 63 -11.74 7.47 -14.83
CA LYS A 63 -11.78 8.73 -15.60
C LYS A 63 -13.14 9.04 -16.25
N ASP A 64 -13.92 8.03 -16.64
CA ASP A 64 -15.17 8.22 -17.41
C ASP A 64 -16.47 7.89 -16.65
N ALA A 65 -16.42 7.56 -15.36
CA ALA A 65 -17.64 7.32 -14.57
C ALA A 65 -18.26 8.62 -14.01
N PRO A 66 -19.53 8.95 -14.30
CA PRO A 66 -20.21 10.09 -13.69
C PRO A 66 -20.42 9.84 -12.19
N GLN A 67 -19.63 10.54 -11.37
CA GLN A 67 -19.82 10.90 -9.95
C GLN A 67 -20.95 10.19 -9.16
N ARG A 68 -20.92 8.87 -9.07
CA ARG A 68 -21.82 8.10 -8.19
C ARG A 68 -21.11 6.99 -7.44
N LEU A 69 -19.90 7.28 -6.97
CA LEU A 69 -19.36 6.77 -5.70
C LEU A 69 -18.05 7.51 -5.42
N SER A 70 -18.16 8.78 -5.03
CA SER A 70 -17.06 9.48 -4.38
C SER A 70 -16.82 8.81 -3.02
N VAL A 71 -15.91 7.84 -2.98
CA VAL A 71 -14.98 7.81 -1.87
C VAL A 71 -14.18 9.10 -2.00
N ASP A 72 -14.50 10.04 -1.13
CA ASP A 72 -13.92 11.37 -1.06
C ASP A 72 -12.39 11.28 -1.04
N LYS A 73 -11.78 11.64 -2.18
CA LYS A 73 -10.33 11.87 -2.34
C LYS A 73 -10.03 13.36 -2.46
N THR A 74 -10.91 14.20 -1.92
CA THR A 74 -10.65 15.60 -1.63
C THR A 74 -10.83 15.80 -0.13
N LEU A 75 -9.93 15.21 0.66
CA LEU A 75 -9.45 15.95 1.81
C LEU A 75 -8.12 16.59 1.39
N PRO A 76 -8.10 17.91 1.16
CA PRO A 76 -6.91 18.70 1.33
C PRO A 76 -6.42 18.55 2.79
N ALA A 77 -5.28 19.11 3.12
CA ALA A 77 -4.80 19.19 4.51
C ALA A 77 -5.69 20.10 5.39
N GLU A 78 -6.98 19.79 5.50
CA GLU A 78 -8.00 20.57 6.17
C GLU A 78 -9.01 19.63 6.83
N ALA A 79 -9.05 19.68 8.17
CA ALA A 79 -9.98 19.05 9.10
C ALA A 79 -10.41 17.60 8.80
N ILE A 80 -9.78 16.65 9.49
CA ILE A 80 -10.40 15.36 9.82
C ILE A 80 -11.78 15.69 10.42
N ASP A 81 -12.86 15.34 9.72
CA ASP A 81 -14.24 15.62 10.14
C ASP A 81 -14.59 14.76 11.37
N PHE A 82 -14.24 15.27 12.55
CA PHE A 82 -14.36 14.59 13.84
C PHE A 82 -15.79 14.13 14.13
N GLU A 83 -16.80 14.84 13.60
CA GLU A 83 -18.22 14.56 13.81
C GLU A 83 -18.65 13.21 13.19
N LYS A 84 -18.15 12.89 11.98
CA LYS A 84 -18.45 11.60 11.32
C LYS A 84 -17.76 10.40 11.97
N ILE A 85 -16.61 10.62 12.60
CA ILE A 85 -15.90 9.58 13.36
C ILE A 85 -16.62 9.32 14.67
N GLU A 86 -17.05 10.39 15.35
CA GLU A 86 -17.80 10.31 16.59
C GLU A 86 -19.16 9.62 16.39
N GLU A 87 -19.87 9.90 15.30
CA GLU A 87 -21.14 9.23 14.99
C GLU A 87 -20.95 7.72 14.79
N LYS A 88 -19.86 7.31 14.14
CA LYS A 88 -19.52 5.88 13.98
C LYS A 88 -19.12 5.23 15.31
N GLU A 89 -18.44 5.96 16.19
CA GLU A 89 -18.11 5.47 17.52
C GLU A 89 -19.36 5.26 18.39
N ARG A 90 -20.32 6.19 18.34
CA ARG A 90 -21.61 6.04 19.02
C ARG A 90 -22.40 4.84 18.48
N LYS A 91 -22.41 4.63 17.17
CA LYS A 91 -23.05 3.45 16.54
C LYS A 91 -22.38 2.15 16.95
N LEU A 92 -21.06 2.11 17.09
CA LEU A 92 -20.34 0.94 17.59
C LEU A 92 -20.67 0.64 19.05
N LYS A 93 -20.71 1.66 19.92
CA LYS A 93 -21.11 1.50 21.34
C LYS A 93 -22.55 0.98 21.48
N ALA A 94 -23.46 1.47 20.63
CA ALA A 94 -24.83 0.98 20.60
C ALA A 94 -24.90 -0.51 20.21
N LEU A 95 -24.13 -0.93 19.21
CA LEU A 95 -24.05 -2.32 18.76
C LEU A 95 -23.47 -3.26 19.83
N ASP A 96 -22.44 -2.81 20.56
CA ASP A 96 -21.86 -3.58 21.67
C ASP A 96 -22.88 -3.77 22.80
N SER A 97 -23.64 -2.72 23.15
CA SER A 97 -24.73 -2.82 24.12
C SER A 97 -25.83 -3.79 23.68
N GLU A 98 -26.22 -3.76 22.41
CA GLU A 98 -27.23 -4.67 21.85
C GLU A 98 -26.76 -6.13 21.90
N LYS A 99 -25.48 -6.39 21.57
CA LYS A 99 -24.87 -7.72 21.69
C LYS A 99 -24.90 -8.24 23.12
N THR A 100 -24.60 -7.40 24.12
CA THR A 100 -24.69 -7.79 25.54
C THR A 100 -26.13 -8.10 25.95
N GLN A 101 -27.11 -7.32 25.48
CA GLN A 101 -28.53 -7.57 25.78
C GLN A 101 -29.00 -8.90 25.18
N ILE A 102 -28.65 -9.19 23.92
CA ILE A 102 -28.96 -10.46 23.27
C ILE A 102 -28.32 -11.63 24.04
N PHE A 103 -27.09 -11.46 24.52
CA PHE A 103 -26.41 -12.49 25.30
C PHE A 103 -27.11 -12.78 26.63
N GLU A 104 -27.49 -11.74 27.38
CA GLU A 104 -28.24 -11.89 28.64
C GLU A 104 -29.62 -12.51 28.40
N GLU A 105 -30.30 -12.14 27.31
CA GLU A 105 -31.58 -12.74 26.91
C GLU A 105 -31.43 -14.24 26.57
N LEU A 106 -30.33 -14.62 25.91
CA LEU A 106 -30.01 -16.02 25.63
C LEU A 106 -29.68 -16.80 26.91
N LEU A 107 -28.96 -16.18 27.86
CA LEU A 107 -28.67 -16.78 29.17
C LEU A 107 -29.93 -16.91 30.04
N SER A 108 -30.89 -16.00 29.92
CA SER A 108 -32.15 -16.06 30.68
C SER A 108 -33.13 -17.08 30.11
N LYS A 109 -33.17 -17.24 28.78
CA LYS A 109 -34.06 -18.20 28.09
C LYS A 109 -33.56 -19.65 28.14
N THR A 110 -32.29 -19.85 28.45
CA THR A 110 -31.69 -21.19 28.53
C THR A 110 -31.75 -21.73 29.96
N LYS A 111 -32.13 -23.00 30.12
CA LYS A 111 -32.12 -23.72 31.41
C LYS A 111 -30.69 -24.16 31.78
N ILE A 112 -29.80 -23.20 31.90
CA ILE A 112 -28.40 -23.40 32.31
C ILE A 112 -28.31 -23.23 33.83
N GLU A 113 -27.43 -24.00 34.48
CA GLU A 113 -27.17 -23.89 35.92
C GLU A 113 -26.56 -22.52 36.24
N GLU A 114 -26.95 -21.90 37.36
CA GLU A 114 -26.54 -20.52 37.69
C GLU A 114 -25.01 -20.35 37.76
N ARG A 115 -24.29 -21.40 38.16
CA ARG A 115 -22.82 -21.45 38.17
C ARG A 115 -22.21 -21.36 36.77
N GLU A 116 -22.83 -21.98 35.77
CA GLU A 116 -22.36 -21.91 34.39
C GLU A 116 -22.67 -20.56 33.74
N LYS A 117 -23.79 -19.91 34.12
CA LYS A 117 -24.10 -18.53 33.68
C LYS A 117 -23.06 -17.53 34.17
N ILE A 118 -22.64 -17.63 35.44
CA ILE A 118 -21.57 -16.80 36.01
C ILE A 118 -20.26 -16.99 35.22
N ARG A 119 -19.89 -18.24 34.94
CA ARG A 119 -18.69 -18.55 34.14
C ARG A 119 -18.77 -18.00 32.70
N LEU A 120 -19.95 -18.00 32.09
CA LEU A 120 -20.17 -17.45 30.75
C LEU A 120 -20.07 -15.92 30.75
N ARG A 121 -20.59 -15.24 31.78
CA ARG A 121 -20.39 -13.80 31.97
C ARG A 121 -18.92 -13.42 32.16
N GLU A 122 -18.17 -14.17 32.97
CA GLU A 122 -16.73 -13.95 33.13
C GLU A 122 -15.96 -14.11 31.81
N LYS A 123 -16.33 -15.10 30.99
CA LYS A 123 -15.74 -15.27 29.65
C LYS A 123 -16.05 -14.11 28.71
N MET A 124 -17.26 -13.57 28.78
CA MET A 124 -17.65 -12.41 27.97
C MET A 124 -16.80 -11.18 28.34
N VAL A 125 -16.68 -10.89 29.64
CA VAL A 125 -15.85 -9.77 30.13
C VAL A 125 -14.40 -9.90 29.67
N ARG A 126 -13.80 -11.09 29.79
CA ARG A 126 -12.43 -11.33 29.30
C ARG A 126 -12.28 -11.15 27.78
N ALA A 127 -13.27 -11.60 27.01
CA ALA A 127 -13.25 -11.44 25.55
C ALA A 127 -13.38 -9.97 25.12
N ASP A 128 -14.17 -9.18 25.85
CA ASP A 128 -14.30 -7.74 25.61
C ASP A 128 -13.01 -6.98 25.99
N GLU A 129 -12.35 -7.36 27.09
CA GLU A 129 -11.03 -6.84 27.48
C GLU A 129 -9.96 -7.12 26.42
N GLU A 130 -9.89 -8.36 25.91
CA GLU A 130 -8.98 -8.75 24.83
C GLU A 130 -9.26 -7.99 23.53
N THR A 131 -10.54 -7.83 23.18
CA THR A 131 -10.95 -7.08 21.99
C THR A 131 -10.52 -5.61 22.08
N SER A 132 -10.72 -4.99 23.25
CA SER A 132 -10.29 -3.62 23.52
C SER A 132 -8.77 -3.48 23.38
N ARG A 133 -8.01 -4.42 23.97
CA ARG A 133 -6.55 -4.43 23.88
C ARG A 133 -6.07 -4.52 22.43
N ILE A 134 -6.60 -5.44 21.63
CA ILE A 134 -6.26 -5.61 20.20
C ILE A 134 -6.57 -4.31 19.42
N ARG A 135 -7.70 -3.66 19.71
CA ARG A 135 -8.06 -2.39 19.06
C ARG A 135 -7.06 -1.29 19.36
N THR A 136 -6.58 -1.18 20.60
CA THR A 136 -5.57 -0.18 20.98
C THR A 136 -4.21 -0.45 20.30
N GLU A 137 -3.80 -1.72 20.21
CA GLU A 137 -2.57 -2.11 19.52
C GLU A 137 -2.64 -1.85 18.02
N TRP A 138 -3.81 -2.09 17.41
CA TRP A 138 -4.07 -1.76 16.01
C TRP A 138 -3.98 -0.26 15.74
N LEU A 139 -4.62 0.58 16.56
CA LEU A 139 -4.55 2.04 16.42
C LEU A 139 -3.11 2.54 16.50
N LYS A 140 -2.35 2.08 17.51
CA LYS A 140 -0.93 2.41 17.67
C LYS A 140 -0.08 1.96 16.47
N THR A 141 -0.40 0.81 15.88
CA THR A 141 0.28 0.29 14.69
C THR A 141 -0.07 1.10 13.45
N SER A 142 -1.33 1.49 13.31
CA SER A 142 -1.83 2.34 12.22
C SER A 142 -1.20 3.73 12.26
N GLU A 143 -1.07 4.34 13.44
CA GLU A 143 -0.37 5.61 13.64
C GLU A 143 1.10 5.52 13.24
N ARG A 144 1.80 4.46 13.70
CA ARG A 144 3.19 4.19 13.30
C ARG A 144 3.32 4.04 11.79
N PHE A 145 2.45 3.26 11.15
CA PHE A 145 2.46 3.08 9.71
C PHE A 145 2.20 4.41 8.97
N SER A 146 1.21 5.18 9.41
CA SER A 146 0.93 6.51 8.86
C SER A 146 2.13 7.45 8.98
N SER A 147 2.80 7.47 10.13
CA SER A 147 4.00 8.30 10.35
C SER A 147 5.16 7.91 9.43
N LEU A 148 5.35 6.60 9.19
CA LEU A 148 6.38 6.09 8.29
C LEU A 148 6.05 6.42 6.83
N VAL A 149 4.80 6.22 6.40
CA VAL A 149 4.37 6.54 5.03
C VAL A 149 4.44 8.04 4.76
N HIS A 150 4.06 8.89 5.71
CA HIS A 150 4.19 10.35 5.58
C HIS A 150 5.66 10.80 5.57
N GLY A 151 6.52 10.21 6.40
CA GLY A 151 7.97 10.45 6.38
C GLY A 151 8.59 10.10 5.03
N THR A 152 8.29 8.92 4.49
CA THR A 152 8.78 8.46 3.19
C THR A 152 8.21 9.30 2.04
N LYS A 153 6.94 9.71 2.09
CA LYS A 153 6.32 10.57 1.07
C LYS A 153 6.90 12.00 1.08
N ARG A 154 7.29 12.54 2.24
CA ARG A 154 7.90 13.88 2.36
C ARG A 154 9.36 13.89 1.89
N TRP A 155 10.11 12.81 2.11
CA TRP A 155 11.46 12.64 1.56
C TRP A 155 11.45 12.40 0.03
N LEU A 156 10.46 11.66 -0.47
CA LEU A 156 10.19 11.50 -1.92
C LEU A 156 9.42 12.67 -2.55
N SER A 157 9.06 13.70 -1.78
CA SER A 157 8.43 14.88 -2.35
C SER A 157 9.48 15.68 -3.12
N ARG A 158 9.17 15.85 -4.40
CA ARG A 158 9.81 16.62 -5.48
C ARG A 158 10.84 17.71 -5.13
N ASP A 159 10.78 18.35 -3.97
CA ASP A 159 11.60 19.50 -3.60
C ASP A 159 12.90 19.11 -2.85
N GLY A 160 12.97 17.94 -2.21
CA GLY A 160 14.16 17.52 -1.45
C GLY A 160 15.31 16.97 -2.33
N VAL A 161 14.95 16.19 -3.36
CA VAL A 161 15.91 15.46 -4.21
C VAL A 161 16.72 16.42 -5.08
N MET A 162 16.11 17.47 -5.63
CA MET A 162 16.81 18.46 -6.45
C MET A 162 17.65 19.42 -5.60
N SER A 163 17.28 19.65 -4.35
CA SER A 163 18.07 20.48 -3.42
C SER A 163 19.40 19.82 -3.03
N GLU A 164 19.43 18.50 -2.85
CA GLU A 164 20.67 17.76 -2.62
C GLU A 164 21.59 17.84 -3.85
N VAL A 165 21.03 17.61 -5.04
CA VAL A 165 21.74 17.70 -6.32
C VAL A 165 22.26 19.12 -6.57
N ALA A 166 21.45 20.15 -6.31
CA ALA A 166 21.84 21.55 -6.44
C ALA A 166 22.99 21.95 -5.50
N SER A 167 23.08 21.32 -4.33
CA SER A 167 24.14 21.57 -3.35
C SER A 167 25.47 20.90 -3.73
N SER A 168 25.42 19.90 -4.60
CA SER A 168 26.60 19.19 -5.10
C SER A 168 27.11 19.72 -6.46
N ILE A 169 26.37 20.63 -7.09
CA ILE A 169 26.72 21.28 -8.36
C ILE A 169 27.48 22.58 -8.07
N ASP A 170 28.45 22.95 -8.91
CA ASP A 170 29.13 24.24 -8.81
C ASP A 170 28.12 25.41 -8.83
N PRO A 171 28.12 26.30 -7.80
CA PRO A 171 27.17 27.41 -7.71
C PRO A 171 27.25 28.39 -8.89
N VAL A 172 28.39 28.49 -9.58
CA VAL A 172 28.56 29.34 -10.77
C VAL A 172 27.79 28.76 -11.96
N VAL A 173 27.94 27.46 -12.19
CA VAL A 173 27.23 26.72 -13.25
C VAL A 173 25.73 26.65 -12.96
N LEU A 174 25.33 26.53 -11.70
CA LEU A 174 23.93 26.57 -11.30
C LEU A 174 23.26 27.94 -11.56
N ARG A 175 24.04 29.03 -11.45
CA ARG A 175 23.53 30.40 -11.59
C ARG A 175 23.41 30.85 -13.05
N GLU A 176 24.45 30.61 -13.84
CA GLU A 176 24.63 31.20 -15.17
C GLU A 176 24.82 30.16 -16.27
N GLY A 177 25.00 28.89 -15.90
CA GLY A 177 25.24 27.81 -16.83
C GLY A 177 24.07 27.55 -17.77
N THR A 178 24.42 27.21 -19.00
CA THR A 178 23.51 26.67 -20.01
C THR A 178 23.06 25.27 -19.63
N ILE A 179 21.98 24.78 -20.25
CA ILE A 179 21.46 23.42 -20.02
C ILE A 179 22.54 22.36 -20.32
N ALA A 180 23.40 22.61 -21.31
CA ALA A 180 24.51 21.72 -21.67
C ALA A 180 25.56 21.63 -20.55
N GLU A 181 25.91 22.76 -19.94
CA GLU A 181 26.86 22.81 -18.83
C GLU A 181 26.29 22.17 -17.56
N LEU A 182 24.99 22.37 -17.29
CA LEU A 182 24.30 21.70 -16.18
C LEU A 182 24.23 20.19 -16.37
N ASN A 183 23.98 19.70 -17.58
CA ASN A 183 23.96 18.26 -17.87
C ASN A 183 25.36 17.64 -17.72
N ARG A 184 26.41 18.35 -18.14
CA ARG A 184 27.80 17.91 -17.94
C ARG A 184 28.14 17.80 -16.45
N GLU A 185 27.67 18.76 -15.68
CA GLU A 185 27.94 18.84 -14.25
C GLU A 185 27.14 17.81 -13.45
N ILE A 186 25.88 17.55 -13.85
CA ILE A 186 25.10 16.44 -13.31
C ILE A 186 25.76 15.10 -13.64
N GLY A 187 26.25 14.91 -14.87
CA GLY A 187 27.01 13.71 -15.22
C GLY A 187 28.25 13.50 -14.35
N ARG A 188 28.87 14.59 -13.87
CA ARG A 188 30.01 14.55 -12.93
C ARG A 188 29.59 14.19 -11.51
N VAL A 189 28.44 14.69 -11.06
CA VAL A 189 27.95 14.55 -9.68
C VAL A 189 27.16 13.24 -9.46
N VAL A 190 26.48 12.72 -10.48
CA VAL A 190 25.65 11.51 -10.41
C VAL A 190 26.37 10.31 -9.79
N PRO A 191 27.64 9.98 -10.12
CA PRO A 191 28.35 8.87 -9.49
C PRO A 191 28.60 9.05 -7.98
N SER A 192 28.60 10.29 -7.48
CA SER A 192 28.82 10.62 -6.07
C SER A 192 27.53 10.70 -5.25
N LEU A 193 26.37 10.70 -5.90
CA LEU A 193 25.07 10.73 -5.24
C LEU A 193 24.67 9.36 -4.69
N SER A 194 23.84 9.38 -3.66
CA SER A 194 23.25 8.14 -3.15
C SER A 194 22.37 7.47 -4.22
N LYS A 195 22.32 6.13 -4.23
CA LYS A 195 21.46 5.36 -5.16
C LYS A 195 19.98 5.74 -5.02
N GLU A 196 19.62 6.14 -3.80
CA GLU A 196 18.31 6.65 -3.39
C GLU A 196 17.97 7.97 -4.08
N THR A 197 18.89 8.95 -4.08
CA THR A 197 18.76 10.24 -4.77
C THR A 197 18.65 10.02 -6.29
N ILE A 198 19.50 9.17 -6.88
CA ILE A 198 19.47 8.86 -8.32
C ILE A 198 18.11 8.25 -8.73
N HIS A 199 17.59 7.30 -7.94
CA HIS A 199 16.28 6.72 -8.16
C HIS A 199 15.16 7.76 -8.01
N GLY A 200 15.27 8.66 -7.03
CA GLY A 200 14.36 9.79 -6.85
C GLY A 200 14.33 10.73 -8.06
N MET A 201 15.48 11.05 -8.64
CA MET A 201 15.60 11.90 -9.82
C MET A 201 14.90 11.27 -11.04
N LYS A 202 15.09 9.97 -11.27
CA LYS A 202 14.50 9.24 -12.40
C LYS A 202 13.00 9.02 -12.22
N SER A 203 12.58 8.59 -11.03
CA SER A 203 11.15 8.32 -10.74
C SER A 203 10.29 9.60 -10.73
N ALA A 204 10.86 10.74 -10.32
CA ALA A 204 10.19 12.04 -10.40
C ALA A 204 10.17 12.66 -11.81
N GLY A 205 10.89 12.06 -12.77
CA GLY A 205 11.00 12.53 -14.15
C GLY A 205 11.88 13.77 -14.31
N TYR A 206 12.83 14.00 -13.40
CA TYR A 206 13.77 15.12 -13.46
C TYR A 206 14.96 14.87 -14.39
N VAL A 207 15.34 13.61 -14.54
CA VAL A 207 16.35 13.16 -15.50
C VAL A 207 15.83 12.03 -16.36
N ASP A 208 16.38 11.92 -17.57
CA ASP A 208 16.10 10.83 -18.49
C ASP A 208 16.97 9.58 -18.19
N GLU A 209 16.89 8.56 -19.06
CA GLU A 209 17.63 7.31 -18.90
C GLU A 209 19.15 7.47 -19.01
N MET A 210 19.62 8.58 -19.60
CA MET A 210 21.03 8.93 -19.74
C MET A 210 21.48 9.96 -18.68
N TYR A 211 20.66 10.19 -17.65
CA TYR A 211 20.89 11.17 -16.59
C TYR A 211 20.97 12.63 -17.07
N GLN A 212 20.35 12.96 -18.21
CA GLN A 212 20.23 14.33 -18.69
C GLN A 212 18.97 14.98 -18.13
N LEU A 213 19.05 16.29 -17.83
CA LEU A 213 17.93 17.04 -17.29
C LEU A 213 16.75 17.11 -18.26
N THR A 214 15.57 16.76 -17.74
CA THR A 214 14.31 17.07 -18.41
C THR A 214 13.92 18.53 -18.13
N ARG A 215 12.92 19.01 -18.87
CA ARG A 215 12.32 20.33 -18.63
C ARG A 215 11.83 20.51 -17.18
N ALA A 216 11.36 19.44 -16.54
CA ALA A 216 10.92 19.46 -15.15
C ALA A 216 12.12 19.54 -14.18
N GLY A 217 13.19 18.79 -14.43
CA GLY A 217 14.40 18.82 -13.60
C GLY A 217 15.11 20.17 -13.66
N TYR A 218 15.21 20.75 -14.86
CA TYR A 218 15.78 22.09 -15.03
C TYR A 218 15.00 23.16 -14.25
N LYS A 219 13.67 23.09 -14.28
CA LYS A 219 12.81 24.03 -13.54
C LYS A 219 13.00 23.87 -12.03
N ALA A 220 13.08 22.64 -11.53
CA ALA A 220 13.27 22.36 -10.12
C ALA A 220 14.63 22.87 -9.61
N LEU A 221 15.72 22.59 -10.33
CA LEU A 221 17.07 23.11 -9.99
C LEU A 221 17.12 24.64 -9.98
N LYS A 222 16.44 25.31 -10.92
CA LYS A 222 16.34 26.78 -10.95
C LYS A 222 15.34 27.35 -9.93
N GLN A 223 14.45 26.56 -9.38
CA GLN A 223 13.54 26.97 -8.32
C GLN A 223 14.25 26.91 -6.96
N ASP A 224 15.06 25.87 -6.73
CA ASP A 224 15.92 25.75 -5.55
C ASP A 224 17.00 26.85 -5.50
N LYS A 225 17.46 27.33 -6.66
CA LYS A 225 18.28 28.56 -6.82
C LYS A 225 17.67 29.79 -6.12
N LYS A 226 16.34 29.95 -6.09
CA LYS A 226 15.67 31.09 -5.43
C LYS A 226 15.59 30.90 -3.91
N SER A 227 15.48 29.66 -3.44
CA SER A 227 15.41 29.33 -2.02
C SER A 227 16.77 29.42 -1.32
N GLN A 228 17.87 29.14 -2.02
CA GLN A 228 19.23 29.28 -1.46
C GLN A 228 19.80 30.71 -1.52
N ALA A 229 19.19 31.62 -2.28
CA ALA A 229 19.62 33.03 -2.35
C ALA A 229 19.02 33.93 -1.24
N HIS A 230 18.10 33.40 -0.43
CA HIS A 230 17.44 34.09 0.68
C HIS A 230 17.82 33.55 2.08
N LYS A 231 18.90 32.75 2.16
CA LYS A 231 19.63 32.45 3.39
C LYS A 231 21.00 33.09 3.31
#